data_AF-A0A9P0NIH6-F1
#
_entry.id   AF-A0A9P0NIH6-F1
#
_cell.length_a   1.000
_cell.length_b   1.000
_cell.length_c   1.000
_cell.angle_alpha   90.00
_cell.angle_beta   90.00
_cell.angle_gamma   90.00
#
_symmetry.space_group_name_H-M   'P 1'
#
loop_
_entity.id
_entity.type
_entity.pdbx_description
1 polymer ?
#
loop_
_entity_poly.entity_id
_entity_poly.type
_entity_poly.pdbx_seq_one_letter_code
_entity_poly.pdbx_strand_id
1 'polypeptide(L)' 'MSLVSKLIGKRYIYQSIKYVPSAGFYGATGFTLLCYFTDWKLVLQYVPYYNTKFPKEVEE' A
#
# COMPACT_ATOMS: atom_id res chain seq x y z
N MET A 1 -12.08 7.92 -25.98
CA MET A 1 -12.62 7.95 -24.60
C MET A 1 -13.33 6.64 -24.35
N SER A 2 -12.85 5.85 -23.38
CA SER A 2 -13.38 4.53 -23.03
C SER A 2 -14.86 4.60 -22.62
N LEU A 3 -15.66 3.55 -22.89
CA LEU A 3 -17.08 3.45 -22.50
C LEU A 3 -17.30 3.72 -21.00
N VAL A 4 -16.30 3.42 -20.18
CA VAL A 4 -16.29 3.66 -18.72
C VAL A 4 -16.43 5.13 -18.37
N SER A 5 -15.81 6.05 -19.13
CA SER A 5 -15.90 7.49 -18.86
C SER A 5 -17.25 8.10 -19.29
N LYS A 6 -18.04 7.41 -20.11
CA LYS A 6 -19.43 7.78 -20.41
C LYS A 6 -20.40 7.30 -19.32
N LEU A 7 -20.12 6.17 -18.68
CA LEU A 7 -20.89 5.61 -17.57
C LEU A 7 -20.64 6.35 -16.25
N ILE A 8 -19.39 6.74 -15.99
CA ILE A 8 -19.00 7.44 -14.77
C ILE A 8 -19.11 8.95 -15.00
N GLY A 9 -20.26 9.51 -14.62
CA GLY A 9 -20.48 10.95 -14.67
C GLY A 9 -19.52 11.75 -13.78
N LYS A 10 -19.24 13.00 -14.16
CA LYS A 10 -18.34 13.94 -13.42
C LYS A 10 -18.64 13.98 -11.92
N ARG A 11 -19.92 13.90 -11.53
CA ARG A 11 -20.38 13.87 -10.13
C ARG A 11 -19.76 12.74 -9.31
N TYR A 12 -19.57 11.55 -9.89
CA TYR A 12 -19.00 10.41 -9.17
C TYR A 12 -17.49 10.55 -9.00
N ILE A 13 -16.81 11.12 -9.99
CA ILE A 13 -15.38 11.44 -9.92
C ILE A 13 -15.11 12.45 -8.80
N TYR A 14 -15.91 13.52 -8.71
CA TYR A 14 -15.75 14.50 -7.63
C TYR A 14 -16.02 13.92 -6.23
N GLN A 15 -16.89 12.91 -6.11
CA GLN A 15 -17.12 12.21 -4.85
C GLN A 15 -15.96 11.28 -4.50
N SER A 16 -15.48 10.47 -5.45
CA SER A 16 -14.38 9.52 -5.18
C SER A 16 -13.10 10.24 -4.79
N ILE A 17 -12.80 11.40 -5.37
CA ILE A 17 -11.64 12.23 -4.99
C ILE A 17 -11.63 12.57 -3.49
N LYS A 18 -12.81 12.81 -2.88
CA LYS A 18 -12.91 13.12 -1.46
C LYS A 18 -12.54 11.94 -0.56
N TYR A 19 -12.69 10.72 -1.05
CA TYR A 19 -12.36 9.48 -0.33
C TYR A 19 -10.95 8.97 -0.63
N VAL A 20 -10.17 9.64 -1.49
CA VAL A 20 -8.78 9.25 -1.78
C VAL A 20 -7.93 9.20 -0.50
N PRO A 21 -7.98 10.19 0.41
CA PRO A 21 -7.20 10.11 1.65
C PRO A 21 -7.58 8.90 2.51
N SER A 22 -8.89 8.64 2.69
CA SER A 22 -9.34 7.50 3.49
C SER A 22 -8.97 6.16 2.86
N ALA A 23 -9.11 6.03 1.53
CA ALA A 23 -8.68 4.84 0.81
C ALA A 23 -7.16 4.62 0.95
N GLY A 24 -6.38 5.70 0.93
CA GLY A 24 -4.94 5.67 1.19
C GLY A 24 -4.62 5.13 2.59
N PHE A 25 -5.30 5.62 3.63
CA PHE A 25 -5.10 5.11 5.00
C PHE A 25 -5.48 3.65 5.15
N TYR A 26 -6.65 3.22 4.66
CA TYR A 26 -7.05 1.82 4.71
C TYR A 26 -6.09 0.92 3.93
N GLY A 27 -5.62 1.37 2.77
CA GLY A 27 -4.61 0.68 1.97
C GLY A 27 -3.29 0.53 2.72
N ALA A 28 -2.81 1.60 3.36
CA ALA A 28 -1.60 1.58 4.17
C ALA A 28 -1.73 0.61 5.35
N THR A 29 -2.85 0.66 6.09
CA THR A 29 -3.11 -0.26 7.21
C THR A 29 -3.13 -1.72 6.75
N GLY A 30 -3.85 -2.03 5.67
CA GLY A 30 -3.90 -3.38 5.11
C GLY A 30 -2.53 -3.87 4.64
N PHE A 31 -1.75 -2.98 4.01
CA PHE A 31 -0.39 -3.29 3.58
C PHE A 31 0.54 -3.56 4.75
N THR A 32 0.50 -2.75 5.82
CA THR A 32 1.27 -2.99 7.04
C THR A 32 0.90 -4.32 7.68
N LEU A 33 -0.38 -4.65 7.74
CA LEU A 33 -0.86 -5.92 8.29
C LEU A 33 -0.37 -7.11 7.46
N LEU A 34 -0.42 -7.01 6.13
CA LEU A 34 0.13 -8.03 5.23
C LEU A 34 1.64 -8.21 5.48
N CYS A 35 2.42 -7.13 5.48
CA CYS A 35 3.85 -7.18 5.73
C CYS A 35 4.17 -7.85 7.08
N TYR A 36 3.38 -7.56 8.11
CA TYR A 36 3.52 -8.16 9.43
C TYR A 36 3.19 -9.66 9.42
N PHE A 37 2.09 -10.08 8.79
CA PHE A 37 1.69 -11.49 8.76
C PHE A 37 2.59 -12.38 7.92
N THR A 38 3.10 -11.87 6.80
CA THR A 38 3.94 -12.66 5.88
C THR A 38 5.43 -12.52 6.15
N ASP A 39 5.81 -11.72 7.15
CA ASP A 39 7.21 -11.37 7.43
C ASP A 39 7.95 -10.91 6.16
N TRP A 40 7.35 -9.96 5.44
CA TRP A 40 7.81 -9.60 4.11
C TRP A 40 9.19 -8.90 4.12
N LYS A 41 10.26 -9.69 3.95
CA LYS A 41 11.67 -9.25 3.99
C LYS A 41 11.95 -8.04 3.11
N LEU A 42 11.43 -8.01 1.87
CA LEU A 42 11.68 -6.93 0.91
C LEU A 42 11.39 -5.53 1.49
N VAL A 43 10.32 -5.43 2.26
CA VAL A 43 9.85 -4.18 2.87
C VAL A 43 10.42 -4.01 4.27
N LEU A 44 10.32 -5.05 5.10
CA LEU A 44 10.66 -5.00 6.52
C LEU A 44 12.16 -4.82 6.78
N GLN A 45 13.05 -5.20 5.86
CA GLN A 45 14.50 -4.98 6.00
C GLN A 45 14.91 -3.50 6.08
N TYR A 46 14.06 -2.59 5.59
CA TYR A 46 14.29 -1.14 5.67
C TYR A 46 13.70 -0.50 6.93
N VAL A 47 12.94 -1.25 7.74
CA VAL A 47 12.37 -0.77 8.99
C VAL A 47 13.43 -0.90 10.10
N PRO A 48 13.89 0.20 10.72
CA PRO A 48 15.06 0.19 11.60
C PRO A 48 14.98 -0.79 12.78
N TYR A 49 13.78 -1.01 13.32
CA TYR A 49 13.57 -1.92 14.44
C TYR A 49 13.30 -3.38 14.00
N TYR A 50 12.66 -3.56 12.83
CA TYR A 50 12.24 -4.87 12.33
C TYR A 50 13.31 -5.59 11.51
N ASN A 51 14.33 -4.88 11.00
CA ASN A 51 15.36 -5.48 10.15
C ASN A 51 16.26 -6.47 10.88
N THR A 52 16.25 -6.48 12.21
CA THR A 52 17.05 -7.39 13.04
C THR A 52 16.71 -8.85 12.78
N LYS A 53 15.49 -9.13 12.28
CA LYS A 53 15.04 -10.45 11.85
C LYS A 53 15.71 -10.94 10.56
N PHE A 54 16.29 -10.05 9.77
CA PHE A 54 16.86 -10.34 8.46
C PHE A 54 18.35 -9.96 8.45
N PRO A 55 19.24 -10.82 8.99
CA PRO A 55 20.67 -10.59 8.90
C PRO A 55 21.08 -10.48 7.43
N LYS A 56 21.94 -9.51 7.12
CA LYS A 56 22.57 -9.41 5.81
C LYS A 56 23.59 -10.55 5.72
N GLU A 57 23.46 -11.37 4.69
CA GLU A 57 24.49 -12.36 4.38
C GLU A 57 25.75 -11.57 4.02
N VAL A 58 26.81 -11.78 4.81
CA VAL A 58 28.15 -11.26 4.50
C VAL A 58 28.68 -12.19 3.43
N GLU A 59 28.59 -11.79 2.17
CA GLU A 59 29.34 -12.45 1.09
C GLU A 59 30.84 -12.17 1.33
N GLU A 60 31.61 -13.24 1.61
CA GLU A 60 33.08 -13.23 1.70
C GLU A 60 33.75 -13.05 0.33
#